data_AF-A0AAU9UYH4-F1
#
_entry.id   AF-A0AAU9UYH4-F1
#
_cell.length_a   1.000
_cell.length_b   1.000
_cell.length_c   1.000
_cell.angle_alpha   90.00
_cell.angle_beta   90.00
_cell.angle_gamma   90.00
#
_symmetry.space_group_name_H-M   'P 1'
#
loop_
_entity.id
_entity.type
_entity.pdbx_description
1 polymer ?
#
loop_
_entity_poly.entity_id
_entity_poly.type
_entity_poly.pdbx_seq_one_letter_code
_entity_poly.pdbx_strand_id
1 'polypeptide(L)' 'MEKNEVRVVIKYLCLKKMSTKEIYGDLETLGDSALPYFTVSGGVRSSNWAERRLKTNIAPSVHPHLAPRIISEKSNKSC' A
#
# COMPACT_ATOMS: atom_id res chain seq x y z
N MET A 1 -7.97 -21.91 -6.89
CA MET A 1 -8.05 -20.55 -6.30
C MET A 1 -7.68 -19.54 -7.37
N GLU A 2 -8.47 -18.49 -7.54
CA GLU A 2 -8.20 -17.42 -8.50
C GLU A 2 -7.09 -16.48 -8.01
N LYS A 3 -6.37 -15.84 -8.94
CA LYS A 3 -5.28 -14.90 -8.62
C LYS A 3 -5.70 -13.76 -7.70
N ASN A 4 -6.97 -13.35 -7.77
CA ASN A 4 -7.51 -12.28 -6.94
C ASN A 4 -7.72 -12.73 -5.50
N GLU A 5 -8.25 -13.94 -5.29
CA GLU A 5 -8.46 -14.54 -3.96
C GLU A 5 -7.13 -14.69 -3.21
N VAL A 6 -6.09 -15.18 -3.89
CA VAL A 6 -4.73 -15.30 -3.33
C VAL A 6 -4.21 -13.96 -2.79
N ARG A 7 -4.43 -12.87 -3.53
CA ARG A 7 -4.00 -11.53 -3.10
C ARG A 7 -4.75 -11.04 -1.87
N VAL A 8 -6.04 -11.36 -1.77
CA VAL A 8 -6.88 -11.01 -0.62
C VAL A 8 -6.43 -11.80 0.61
N VAL A 9 -6.18 -13.09 0.46
CA VAL A 9 -5.69 -13.97 1.53
C VAL A 9 -4.33 -13.48 2.05
N ILE A 10 -3.37 -13.19 1.16
CA ILE A 10 -2.06 -12.65 1.57
C ILE A 10 -2.22 -11.34 2.35
N LYS A 11 -3.05 -10.41 1.87
CA LYS A 11 -3.32 -9.15 2.58
C LYS A 11 -3.91 -9.39 3.96
N TYR A 12 -4.90 -10.26 4.07
CA TYR A 12 -5.56 -10.59 5.33
C TYR A 12 -4.58 -11.19 6.35
N LEU A 13 -3.73 -12.13 5.91
CA LEU A 13 -2.75 -12.75 6.80
C LEU A 13 -1.62 -11.76 7.19
N CYS A 14 -1.25 -10.83 6.31
CA CYS A 14 -0.36 -9.71 6.68
C CYS A 14 -0.96 -8.83 7.77
N LEU A 15 -2.26 -8.52 7.70
CA LEU A 15 -2.95 -7.73 8.73
C LEU A 15 -2.97 -8.45 10.10
N LYS A 16 -2.97 -9.78 10.09
CA LYS A 16 -2.81 -10.61 11.30
C LYS A 16 -1.37 -10.65 11.83
N LYS A 17 -0.44 -9.89 11.23
CA LYS A 17 0.99 -9.86 11.57
C LYS A 17 1.69 -11.23 11.47
N MET A 18 1.19 -12.11 10.61
CA MET A 18 1.85 -13.38 10.33
C MET A 18 3.12 -13.16 9.52
N SER A 19 4.12 -14.00 9.75
CA SER A 19 5.36 -13.97 8.98
C SER A 19 5.14 -14.51 7.57
N THR A 20 5.98 -14.10 6.62
CA THR A 20 5.91 -14.60 5.23
C THR A 20 6.00 -16.13 5.14
N LYS A 21 6.72 -16.77 6.07
CA LYS A 21 6.85 -18.24 6.14
C LYS A 21 5.54 -18.91 6.58
N GLU A 22 4.89 -18.36 7.60
CA GLU A 22 3.57 -18.85 8.06
C GLU A 22 2.52 -18.65 6.97
N ILE A 23 2.49 -17.48 6.33
CA ILE A 23 1.57 -17.18 5.22
C ILE A 23 1.77 -18.16 4.06
N TYR A 24 3.01 -18.54 3.77
CA TYR A 24 3.33 -19.52 2.74
C TYR A 24 2.81 -20.92 3.10
N GLY A 25 3.05 -21.39 4.32
CA GLY A 25 2.55 -22.70 4.78
C GLY A 25 1.02 -22.77 4.81
N ASP A 26 0.35 -21.70 5.23
CA ASP A 26 -1.12 -21.60 5.19
C ASP A 26 -1.64 -21.69 3.74
N LEU A 27 -0.96 -21.02 2.79
CA LEU A 27 -1.32 -21.06 1.37
C LEU A 27 -1.06 -22.43 0.72
N GLU A 28 0.01 -23.13 1.13
CA GLU A 28 0.25 -24.52 0.70
C GLU A 28 -0.85 -25.47 1.18
N THR A 29 -1.43 -25.20 2.36
CA THR A 29 -2.51 -26.01 2.94
C THR A 29 -3.87 -25.71 2.29
N LEU A 30 -4.04 -24.52 1.68
CA LEU A 30 -5.31 -24.03 1.14
C LEU A 30 -5.56 -24.38 -0.34
N GLY A 31 -4.63 -25.01 -1.07
CA GLY A 31 -4.93 -25.41 -2.46
C GLY A 31 -3.90 -26.28 -3.20
N ASP A 32 -4.42 -27.05 -4.17
CA ASP A 32 -3.73 -28.01 -5.06
C ASP A 32 -2.62 -27.46 -5.97
N SER A 33 -2.38 -26.15 -5.99
CA SER A 33 -1.28 -25.55 -6.75
C SER A 33 -0.45 -24.68 -5.83
N ALA A 34 0.65 -25.27 -5.34
CA ALA A 34 1.64 -24.57 -4.54
C ALA A 34 2.11 -23.32 -5.29
N LEU A 35 1.69 -22.15 -4.80
CA LEU A 35 2.18 -20.88 -5.31
C LEU A 35 3.65 -20.77 -4.93
N PRO A 36 4.54 -20.38 -5.85
CA PRO A 36 5.95 -20.26 -5.50
C PRO A 36 6.15 -19.21 -4.40
N TYR A 37 7.03 -19.49 -3.44
CA TYR A 37 7.31 -18.64 -2.29
C TYR A 37 7.60 -17.18 -2.69
N PHE A 38 8.25 -16.97 -3.84
CA PHE A 38 8.52 -15.64 -4.38
C PHE A 38 7.23 -14.82 -4.59
N THR A 39 6.16 -15.43 -5.10
CA THR A 39 4.84 -14.78 -5.29
C THR A 39 4.26 -14.33 -3.96
N VAL A 40 4.33 -15.19 -2.94
CA VAL A 40 3.84 -14.88 -1.58
C VAL A 40 4.67 -13.74 -0.98
N SER A 41 5.99 -13.82 -1.07
CA SER A 41 6.90 -12.79 -0.59
C SER A 41 6.68 -11.43 -1.26
N GLY A 42 6.37 -11.42 -2.55
CA GLY A 42 6.03 -10.22 -3.31
C GLY A 42 4.72 -9.60 -2.83
N GLY A 43 3.69 -10.43 -2.58
CA GLY A 43 2.42 -9.99 -2.02
C GLY A 43 2.53 -9.41 -0.62
N VAL A 44 3.35 -10.02 0.25
CA VAL A 44 3.62 -9.52 1.60
C VAL A 44 4.36 -8.18 1.56
N ARG A 45 5.39 -8.05 0.71
CA ARG A 45 6.12 -6.78 0.53
C ARG A 45 5.22 -5.65 0.04
N SER A 46 4.33 -5.95 -0.92
CA SER A 46 3.35 -4.97 -1.45
C SER A 46 2.37 -4.53 -0.36
N SER A 47 1.87 -5.47 0.45
CA SER A 47 0.95 -5.18 1.55
C SER A 47 1.60 -4.32 2.64
N ASN A 48 2.83 -4.64 3.05
CA ASN A 48 3.59 -3.85 4.02
C ASN A 48 3.96 -2.45 3.50
N TRP A 49 4.16 -2.30 2.19
CA TRP A 49 4.36 -0.99 1.57
C TRP A 49 3.08 -0.15 1.60
N ALA A 50 1.93 -0.76 1.30
CA ALA A 50 0.63 -0.11 1.39
C ALA A 50 0.29 0.31 2.82
N GLU A 51 0.55 -0.55 3.82
CA GLU A 51 0.35 -0.23 5.24
C GLU A 51 1.21 0.94 5.70
N ARG A 52 2.49 0.99 5.28
CA ARG A 52 3.37 2.12 5.56
C ARG A 52 2.83 3.42 4.97
N ARG A 53 2.35 3.39 3.72
CA ARG A 53 1.72 4.54 3.06
C ARG A 53 0.44 4.99 3.76
N LEU A 54 -0.41 4.07 4.19
CA LEU A 54 -1.63 4.37 4.94
C LEU A 54 -1.31 5.05 6.29
N LYS A 55 -0.26 4.58 6.99
CA LYS A 55 0.21 5.21 8.23
C LYS A 55 0.81 6.60 8.00
N THR A 56 1.49 6.82 6.87
CA THR A 56 2.09 8.13 6.54
C THR A 56 1.10 9.16 6.03
N ASN A 57 -0.15 8.78 5.70
CA ASN A 57 -1.19 9.73 5.29
C ASN A 57 -1.90 10.43 6.47
N ILE A 58 -1.48 10.20 7.72
CA ILE A 58 -1.88 11.00 8.90
C ILE A 58 -0.79 12.04 9.25
N ALA A 59 -0.08 12.54 8.25
CA ALA A 59 0.56 13.84 8.34
C ALA A 59 0.39 14.54 6.99
N PRO A 60 -0.48 15.55 6.85
CA PRO A 60 -0.24 16.53 5.81
C PRO A 60 1.13 17.14 6.13
N SER A 61 2.15 16.79 5.35
CA SER A 61 3.44 17.46 5.39
C SER A 61 3.24 18.87 4.83
N VAL A 62 2.68 19.75 5.66
CA VAL A 62 2.85 21.19 5.50
C VAL A 62 4.23 21.47 6.06
N HIS A 63 5.22 21.55 5.19
CA HIS A 63 6.49 22.18 5.53
C HIS A 63 6.26 23.70 5.35
N PRO A 64 6.10 24.50 6.42
CA PRO A 64 6.24 25.95 6.29
C PRO A 64 7.73 26.25 6.10
N HIS A 65 8.06 27.30 5.34
CA HIS A 65 9.41 27.70 4.92
C HIS A 65 9.98 26.95 3.72
N LEU A 66 9.53 27.33 2.52
CA LEU A 66 10.23 28.32 1.68
C LEU A 66 9.30 28.71 0.49
N ALA A 67 8.94 30.00 0.46
CA ALA A 67 8.08 30.73 -0.49
C ALA A 67 8.73 30.85 -1.92
N PRO A 68 8.19 31.54 -2.97
CA PRO A 68 7.13 32.56 -2.97
C PRO A 68 6.14 32.65 -4.17
N ARG A 69 4.96 33.23 -3.86
CA ARG A 69 4.17 34.21 -4.65
C ARG A 69 3.97 34.01 -6.16
N ILE A 70 2.79 33.52 -6.55
CA ILE A 70 2.03 34.13 -7.66
C ILE A 70 0.55 34.18 -7.26
N ILE A 71 0.16 35.26 -6.59
CA ILE A 71 -1.21 35.76 -6.67
C ILE A 71 -1.06 37.23 -7.02
N SER A 72 -1.28 37.56 -8.29
CA SER A 72 -1.65 38.90 -8.69
C SER A 72 -2.96 38.77 -9.44
N GLU A 73 -4.03 38.55 -8.68
CA GLU A 73 -5.35 38.93 -9.12
C GLU A 73 -5.37 40.47 -9.08
N LYS A 74 -5.28 41.09 -10.26
CA LYS A 74 -5.57 42.51 -10.42
C LYS A 74 -6.81 42.59 -11.32
N SER A 75 -7.97 42.38 -10.70
CA SER A 75 -9.22 42.92 -11.22
C SER A 75 -9.18 44.43 -11.02
N ASN A 76 -9.13 45.20 -12.11
CA ASN A 76 -9.60 46.60 -12.19
C ASN A 76 -9.70 47.07 -13.65
N LYS A 77 -10.94 47.07 -14.17
CA LYS A 77 -11.62 48.15 -14.93
C LYS A 77 -10.84 48.91 -16.04
N SER A 78 -11.28 48.76 -17.29
CA SER A 78 -11.87 49.82 -18.17
C SER A 78 -11.65 49.55 -19.67
N CYS A 79 -12.75 49.40 -20.42
CA CYS A 79 -13.02 49.98 -21.75
C CYS A 79 -14.54 50.11 -21.86
#